data_AF-A0AAV9EN67-F1
#
_entry.id   AF-A0AAV9EN67-F1
#
_cell.length_a   1.000
_cell.length_b   1.000
_cell.length_c   1.000
_cell.angle_alpha   90.00
_cell.angle_beta   90.00
_cell.angle_gamma   90.00
#
_symmetry.space_group_name_H-M   'P 1'
#
loop_
_entity.id
_entity.type
_entity.pdbx_description
1 polymer ?
#
loop_
_entity_poly.entity_id
_entity_poly.type
_entity_poly.pdbx_seq_one_letter_code
_entity_poly.pdbx_strand_id
1 'polypeptide(L)'
;MASVRGDALLGVVGEVLAVAGFADAVRRDCVGLSRKVALLSHLFEEVREFSGSSSSIGLVHRGCLSDVLLALEAAKRLLLLGRRDRTPPLDVSRENFAIKFQFVAWQLEKVLGNLSYDYFNISDEVREQVDLVRTQLKRAIERNGVPNTMVFAEIHRVLSYTYDREGGLPPSSHAGETQIDNMDDIDFNLREMVFIVASITGKTSDELLQRLGKSSSSDPFKTDKTNAKSRNITNTSSEEIKKPDLAIPEDFRCPISLELMRDPVIVATGQTYERSFIQRWIDCGNHTCPTTQQKLQNLTLTPNYVLRSLIAQWCVANLIEQPLGLANGRLRRSNGSYLEDEGDRSAIEELVRKLSFGSSDTQRSAAAEIRSLAKRSTENRILIAEAGAIPALVSLLSSPDTKTQEHAVTCILNLSIYENNKESIMLAGAMSPIIQVLKVGSMEARENAAAAIFSLSLVDEYKITIGGTPGVIDALVVLLEHGSARGKKDAATALFNLCIYPGNKGRAVRAGILGPLVKMLVDLSMVDEALTILSVLVSHQESKVAIAKANTIPILIDLIRAGQPRNKENAAAVLLALCKKNEENLACIGRLGAVIPLTELVRSGTDRAKRKATSLLEHLKRLHKV
;
A
#
# COMPACT_ATOMS: atom_id res chain seq x y z
N MET A 1 -36.52 -5.10 -8.59
CA MET A 1 -35.46 -4.47 -9.41
C MET A 1 -34.09 -4.49 -8.72
N ALA A 2 -33.98 -4.17 -7.42
CA ALA A 2 -32.73 -4.36 -6.66
C ALA A 2 -32.28 -5.83 -6.68
N SER A 3 -33.18 -6.78 -6.38
CA SER A 3 -32.90 -8.23 -6.47
C SER A 3 -32.35 -8.66 -7.85
N VAL A 4 -33.03 -8.30 -8.94
CA VAL A 4 -32.57 -8.62 -10.33
C VAL A 4 -31.17 -8.09 -10.62
N ARG A 5 -30.84 -6.89 -10.13
CA ARG A 5 -29.50 -6.31 -10.30
C ARG A 5 -28.47 -6.93 -9.35
N GLY A 6 -28.85 -7.29 -8.14
CA GLY A 6 -28.04 -8.08 -7.23
C GLY A 6 -27.66 -9.43 -7.83
N ASP A 7 -28.62 -10.12 -8.47
CA ASP A 7 -28.38 -11.39 -9.17
C ASP A 7 -27.43 -11.21 -10.37
N ALA A 8 -27.58 -10.12 -11.15
CA ALA A 8 -26.65 -9.81 -12.23
C ALA A 8 -25.23 -9.54 -11.72
N LEU A 9 -25.08 -8.78 -10.63
CA LEU A 9 -23.79 -8.50 -10.00
C LEU A 9 -23.13 -9.78 -9.49
N LEU A 10 -23.88 -10.63 -8.77
CA LEU A 10 -23.41 -11.93 -8.29
C LEU A 10 -23.03 -12.87 -9.45
N GLY A 11 -23.78 -12.82 -10.55
CA GLY A 11 -23.45 -13.55 -11.78
C GLY A 11 -22.08 -13.18 -12.31
N VAL A 12 -21.79 -11.89 -12.47
CA VAL A 12 -20.48 -11.42 -12.96
C VAL A 12 -19.36 -11.75 -11.98
N VAL A 13 -19.61 -11.69 -10.66
CA VAL A 13 -18.64 -12.14 -9.65
C VAL A 13 -18.30 -13.62 -9.85
N GLY A 14 -19.31 -14.48 -10.03
CA GLY A 14 -19.08 -15.91 -10.30
C GLY A 14 -18.24 -16.15 -11.56
N GLU A 15 -18.51 -15.40 -12.64
CA GLU A 15 -17.73 -15.48 -13.88
C GLU A 15 -16.29 -14.99 -13.70
N VAL A 16 -16.06 -13.94 -12.91
CA VAL A 16 -14.72 -13.44 -12.56
C VAL A 16 -13.93 -14.52 -11.82
N LEU A 17 -14.56 -15.19 -10.85
CA LEU A 17 -13.93 -16.24 -10.05
C LEU A 17 -13.64 -17.52 -10.85
N ALA A 18 -14.38 -17.75 -11.93
CA ALA A 18 -14.13 -18.86 -12.85
C ALA A 18 -12.91 -18.63 -13.76
N VAL A 19 -12.37 -17.40 -13.85
CA VAL A 19 -11.19 -17.11 -14.66
C VAL A 19 -9.93 -17.62 -13.95
N ALA A 20 -9.22 -18.57 -14.59
CA ALA A 20 -7.97 -19.14 -14.07
C ALA A 20 -6.91 -19.25 -15.18
N GLY A 21 -5.68 -19.63 -14.81
CA GLY A 21 -4.59 -19.90 -15.75
C GLY A 21 -3.85 -18.63 -16.22
N PHE A 22 -3.51 -17.74 -15.30
CA PHE A 22 -2.85 -16.46 -15.62
C PHE A 22 -1.35 -16.61 -15.95
N ALA A 23 -0.89 -15.80 -16.91
CA ALA A 23 0.52 -15.66 -17.27
C ALA A 23 1.34 -15.10 -16.09
N ASP A 24 2.58 -15.58 -15.93
CA ASP A 24 3.43 -15.30 -14.76
C ASP A 24 3.64 -13.80 -14.52
N ALA A 25 3.81 -13.03 -15.60
CA ALA A 25 4.05 -11.59 -15.54
C ALA A 25 2.90 -10.77 -14.94
N VAL A 26 1.65 -11.27 -15.04
CA VAL A 26 0.42 -10.56 -14.60
C VAL A 26 -0.37 -11.35 -13.55
N ARG A 27 0.10 -12.55 -13.17
CA ARG A 27 -0.57 -13.48 -12.26
C ARG A 27 -0.92 -12.83 -10.93
N ARG A 28 0.03 -12.14 -10.31
CA ARG A 28 -0.15 -11.49 -9.01
C ARG A 28 -1.32 -10.50 -9.05
N ASP A 29 -1.35 -9.66 -10.08
CA ASP A 29 -2.34 -8.60 -10.22
C ASP A 29 -3.72 -9.20 -10.56
N CYS A 30 -3.78 -10.21 -11.44
CA CYS A 30 -5.02 -10.92 -11.77
C CYS A 30 -5.61 -11.69 -10.58
N VAL A 31 -4.80 -12.45 -9.84
CA VAL A 31 -5.22 -13.18 -8.64
C VAL A 31 -5.65 -12.18 -7.56
N GLY A 32 -4.89 -11.10 -7.39
CA GLY A 32 -5.21 -10.04 -6.43
C GLY A 32 -6.53 -9.34 -6.73
N LEU A 33 -6.84 -9.08 -8.01
CA LEU A 33 -8.11 -8.49 -8.44
C LEU A 33 -9.27 -9.47 -8.28
N SER A 34 -9.10 -10.73 -8.69
CA SER A 34 -10.13 -11.77 -8.55
C SER A 34 -10.54 -11.96 -7.09
N ARG A 35 -9.56 -11.99 -6.17
CA ARG A 35 -9.83 -12.06 -4.72
C ARG A 35 -10.60 -10.85 -4.20
N LYS A 36 -10.27 -9.64 -4.65
CA LYS A 36 -10.96 -8.41 -4.25
C LYS A 36 -12.40 -8.39 -4.74
N VAL A 37 -12.65 -8.85 -5.97
CA VAL A 37 -14.01 -9.02 -6.49
C VAL A 37 -14.78 -10.08 -5.70
N ALA A 38 -14.14 -11.19 -5.31
CA ALA A 38 -14.74 -12.21 -4.45
C ALA A 38 -15.28 -11.63 -3.14
N LEU A 39 -14.50 -10.74 -2.51
CA LEU A 39 -14.86 -10.07 -1.26
C LEU A 39 -16.08 -9.14 -1.40
N LEU A 40 -16.53 -8.81 -2.62
CA LEU A 40 -17.74 -8.00 -2.82
C LEU A 40 -19.02 -8.86 -2.84
N SER A 41 -18.92 -10.20 -2.79
CA SER A 41 -20.09 -11.09 -2.85
C SER A 41 -21.13 -10.77 -1.77
N HIS A 42 -20.69 -10.58 -0.52
CA HIS A 42 -21.59 -10.26 0.61
C HIS A 42 -22.29 -8.90 0.45
N LEU A 43 -21.61 -7.91 -0.15
CA LEU A 43 -22.25 -6.64 -0.51
C LEU A 43 -23.40 -6.87 -1.50
N PHE A 44 -23.20 -7.69 -2.52
CA PHE A 44 -24.21 -7.92 -3.54
C PHE A 44 -25.33 -8.86 -3.08
N GLU A 45 -25.06 -9.75 -2.12
CA GLU A 45 -26.07 -10.54 -1.40
C GLU A 45 -27.02 -9.63 -0.60
N GLU A 46 -26.48 -8.68 0.18
CA GLU A 46 -27.31 -7.72 0.93
C GLU A 46 -28.08 -6.77 0.00
N VAL A 47 -27.48 -6.32 -1.11
CA VAL A 47 -28.18 -5.53 -2.15
C VAL A 47 -29.31 -6.35 -2.81
N ARG A 48 -29.11 -7.66 -3.01
CA ARG A 48 -30.14 -8.57 -3.56
C ARG A 48 -31.30 -8.74 -2.58
N GLU A 49 -30.99 -8.90 -1.30
CA GLU A 49 -31.96 -9.16 -0.21
C GLU A 49 -32.72 -7.90 0.23
N PHE A 50 -32.31 -6.73 -0.24
CA PHE A 50 -33.00 -5.46 0.00
C PHE A 50 -34.45 -5.47 -0.51
N SER A 51 -35.40 -5.54 0.42
CA SER A 51 -36.85 -5.64 0.18
C SER A 51 -37.58 -4.29 0.05
N GLY A 52 -36.86 -3.21 -0.29
CA GLY A 52 -37.48 -1.89 -0.48
C GLY A 52 -38.56 -1.90 -1.55
N SER A 53 -39.65 -1.14 -1.32
CA SER A 53 -40.83 -1.10 -2.20
C SER A 53 -40.42 -0.93 -3.66
N SER A 54 -40.83 -1.88 -4.50
CA SER A 54 -40.33 -2.10 -5.85
C SER A 54 -40.63 -0.97 -6.85
N SER A 55 -41.29 0.11 -6.41
CA SER A 55 -41.77 1.24 -7.21
C SER A 55 -40.92 2.51 -7.14
N SER A 56 -39.82 2.58 -6.37
CA SER A 56 -38.96 3.78 -6.40
C SER A 56 -37.51 3.55 -5.95
N ILE A 57 -36.75 2.73 -6.69
CA ILE A 57 -35.29 2.95 -6.73
C ILE A 57 -35.10 4.24 -7.52
N GLY A 58 -34.73 5.33 -6.85
CA GLY A 58 -34.45 6.61 -7.51
C GLY A 58 -33.42 6.43 -8.62
N LEU A 59 -33.55 7.19 -9.71
CA LEU A 59 -32.66 7.13 -10.89
C LEU A 59 -31.17 7.11 -10.51
N VAL A 60 -30.78 7.87 -9.47
CA VAL A 60 -29.41 7.92 -8.93
C VAL A 60 -28.93 6.57 -8.39
N HIS A 61 -29.76 5.87 -7.61
CA HIS A 61 -29.42 4.55 -7.05
C HIS A 61 -29.43 3.44 -8.10
N ARG A 62 -30.19 3.62 -9.18
CA ARG A 62 -30.12 2.74 -10.35
C ARG A 62 -28.79 2.98 -11.09
N GLY A 63 -28.40 4.23 -11.30
CA GLY A 63 -27.13 4.60 -11.92
C GLY A 63 -25.93 3.97 -11.21
N CYS A 64 -25.86 4.06 -9.87
CA CYS A 64 -24.70 3.52 -9.15
C CYS A 64 -24.57 2.00 -9.25
N LEU A 65 -25.67 1.23 -9.22
CA LEU A 65 -25.62 -0.23 -9.44
C LEU A 65 -25.21 -0.58 -10.89
N SER A 66 -25.61 0.24 -11.87
CA SER A 66 -25.16 0.09 -13.26
C SER A 66 -23.66 0.35 -13.39
N ASP A 67 -23.14 1.38 -12.73
CA ASP A 67 -21.71 1.70 -12.75
C ASP A 67 -20.86 0.59 -12.10
N VAL A 68 -21.35 0.00 -11.00
CA VAL A 68 -20.71 -1.17 -10.38
C VAL A 68 -20.69 -2.35 -11.34
N LEU A 69 -21.79 -2.64 -12.04
CA LEU A 69 -21.85 -3.72 -13.03
C LEU A 69 -20.84 -3.51 -14.16
N LEU A 70 -20.76 -2.29 -14.71
CA LEU A 70 -19.78 -1.94 -15.74
C LEU A 70 -18.33 -2.13 -15.26
N ALA A 71 -18.04 -1.78 -14.01
CA ALA A 71 -16.72 -1.97 -13.42
C ALA A 71 -16.36 -3.45 -13.26
N LEU A 72 -17.32 -4.29 -12.85
CA LEU A 72 -17.13 -5.74 -12.74
C LEU A 72 -16.95 -6.40 -14.12
N GLU A 73 -17.70 -5.97 -15.13
CA GLU A 73 -17.49 -6.43 -16.51
C GLU A 73 -16.10 -6.06 -17.03
N ALA A 74 -15.62 -4.85 -16.74
CA ALA A 74 -14.27 -4.44 -17.11
C ALA A 74 -13.21 -5.29 -16.39
N ALA A 75 -13.43 -5.63 -15.12
CA ALA A 75 -12.57 -6.56 -14.38
C ALA A 75 -12.56 -7.95 -15.00
N LYS A 76 -13.72 -8.50 -15.38
CA LYS A 76 -13.82 -9.79 -16.10
C LYS A 76 -13.02 -9.76 -17.40
N ARG A 77 -13.21 -8.73 -18.24
CA ARG A 77 -12.50 -8.61 -19.53
C ARG A 77 -10.98 -8.50 -19.32
N LEU A 78 -10.53 -7.74 -18.33
CA LEU A 78 -9.11 -7.65 -17.98
C LEU A 78 -8.52 -9.00 -17.55
N LEU A 79 -9.22 -9.76 -16.70
CA LEU A 79 -8.77 -11.08 -16.26
C LEU A 79 -8.69 -12.07 -17.42
N LEU A 80 -9.63 -12.02 -18.37
CA LEU A 80 -9.59 -12.83 -19.59
C LEU A 80 -8.38 -12.50 -20.48
N LEU A 81 -7.90 -11.25 -20.49
CA LEU A 81 -6.67 -10.86 -21.18
C LEU A 81 -5.42 -11.42 -20.50
N GLY A 82 -5.46 -11.70 -19.19
CA GLY A 82 -4.33 -12.22 -18.43
C GLY A 82 -4.06 -13.73 -18.58
N ARG A 83 -4.89 -14.48 -19.33
CA ARG A 83 -4.79 -15.94 -19.48
C ARG A 83 -3.65 -16.37 -20.42
N ARG A 84 -3.00 -17.51 -20.10
CA ARG A 84 -1.92 -18.13 -20.91
C ARG A 84 -2.36 -18.60 -22.31
N ASP A 85 -3.61 -19.04 -22.46
CA ASP A 85 -4.07 -19.73 -23.68
C ASP A 85 -4.37 -18.81 -24.87
N ARG A 86 -4.24 -17.48 -24.72
CA ARG A 86 -4.39 -16.56 -25.85
C ARG A 86 -3.03 -16.41 -26.53
N THR A 87 -2.93 -16.89 -27.77
CA THR A 87 -1.92 -16.41 -28.72
C THR A 87 -1.93 -14.88 -28.68
N PRO A 88 -0.82 -14.21 -28.35
CA PRO A 88 -0.85 -12.77 -28.16
C PRO A 88 -1.24 -12.12 -29.49
N PRO A 89 -2.29 -11.27 -29.55
CA PRO A 89 -2.20 -10.14 -30.47
C PRO A 89 -0.91 -9.40 -30.07
N LEU A 90 -0.14 -8.95 -31.05
CA LEU A 90 1.13 -8.23 -30.89
C LEU A 90 1.02 -6.89 -30.09
N ASP A 91 0.08 -6.72 -29.16
CA ASP A 91 -0.30 -5.42 -28.60
C ASP A 91 -0.69 -5.41 -27.10
N VAL A 92 -0.14 -6.32 -26.29
CA VAL A 92 -0.19 -6.15 -24.82
C VAL A 92 1.23 -6.10 -24.27
N SER A 93 1.86 -4.94 -24.41
CA SER A 93 3.01 -4.61 -23.55
C SER A 93 2.58 -4.74 -22.08
N ARG A 94 3.52 -5.10 -21.20
CA ARG A 94 3.28 -5.14 -19.75
C ARG A 94 2.74 -3.80 -19.23
N GLU A 95 3.16 -2.70 -19.86
CA GLU A 95 2.70 -1.33 -19.60
C GLU A 95 1.22 -1.16 -19.96
N ASN A 96 0.78 -1.64 -21.13
CA ASN A 96 -0.63 -1.60 -21.54
C ASN A 96 -1.52 -2.40 -20.57
N PHE A 97 -1.05 -3.55 -20.08
CA PHE A 97 -1.79 -4.32 -19.06
C PHE A 97 -1.85 -3.57 -17.73
N ALA A 98 -0.74 -2.97 -17.28
CA ALA A 98 -0.69 -2.21 -16.04
C ALA A 98 -1.65 -1.00 -16.08
N ILE A 99 -1.73 -0.29 -17.20
CA ILE A 99 -2.68 0.81 -17.42
C ILE A 99 -4.12 0.31 -17.36
N LYS A 100 -4.44 -0.79 -18.07
CA LYS A 100 -5.78 -1.42 -18.02
C LYS A 100 -6.15 -1.82 -16.60
N PHE A 101 -5.20 -2.39 -15.85
CA PHE A 101 -5.38 -2.74 -14.45
C PHE A 101 -5.63 -1.52 -13.58
N GLN A 102 -4.83 -0.46 -13.71
CA GLN A 102 -5.01 0.78 -12.97
C GLN A 102 -6.39 1.39 -13.23
N PHE A 103 -6.85 1.39 -14.49
CA PHE A 103 -8.18 1.87 -14.84
C PHE A 103 -9.28 1.05 -14.16
N VAL A 104 -9.26 -0.29 -14.25
CA VAL A 104 -10.27 -1.15 -13.60
C VAL A 104 -10.24 -0.99 -12.08
N ALA A 105 -9.05 -0.98 -11.47
CA ALA A 105 -8.91 -0.85 -10.03
C ALA A 105 -9.41 0.52 -9.53
N TRP A 106 -9.08 1.59 -10.27
CA TRP A 106 -9.59 2.94 -10.01
C TRP A 106 -11.10 3.01 -10.17
N GLN A 107 -11.64 2.40 -11.23
CA GLN A 107 -13.07 2.40 -11.51
C GLN A 107 -13.83 1.68 -10.38
N LEU A 108 -13.41 0.48 -9.98
CA LEU A 108 -13.99 -0.26 -8.86
C LEU A 108 -13.94 0.56 -7.55
N GLU A 109 -12.81 1.21 -7.25
CA GLU A 109 -12.69 2.05 -6.06
C GLU A 109 -13.70 3.20 -6.04
N LYS A 110 -13.88 3.86 -7.19
CA LYS A 110 -14.79 5.01 -7.34
C LYS A 110 -16.26 4.60 -7.27
N VAL A 111 -16.67 3.58 -8.02
CA VAL A 111 -18.08 3.15 -8.04
C VAL A 111 -18.51 2.60 -6.68
N LEU A 112 -17.63 1.88 -5.97
CA LEU A 112 -17.88 1.46 -4.58
C LEU A 112 -17.94 2.67 -3.64
N GLY A 113 -17.09 3.68 -3.82
CA GLY A 113 -17.14 4.91 -3.01
C GLY A 113 -18.41 5.72 -3.17
N ASN A 114 -19.07 5.61 -4.33
CA ASN A 114 -20.30 6.34 -4.65
C ASN A 114 -21.58 5.52 -4.35
N LEU A 115 -21.46 4.28 -3.87
CA LEU A 115 -22.60 3.45 -3.51
C LEU A 115 -23.27 3.98 -2.23
N SER A 116 -24.60 4.09 -2.24
CA SER A 116 -25.37 4.54 -1.07
C SER A 116 -25.63 3.36 -0.13
N TYR A 117 -24.68 3.08 0.76
CA TYR A 117 -24.75 1.97 1.72
C TYR A 117 -25.95 2.08 2.68
N ASP A 118 -26.29 3.29 3.12
CA ASP A 118 -27.44 3.53 3.99
C ASP A 118 -28.77 3.24 3.29
N TYR A 119 -28.87 3.57 1.99
CA TYR A 119 -30.09 3.31 1.22
C TYR A 119 -30.39 1.82 1.09
N PHE A 120 -29.35 1.00 0.84
CA PHE A 120 -29.50 -0.46 0.73
C PHE A 120 -29.49 -1.18 2.09
N ASN A 121 -29.46 -0.42 3.20
CA ASN A 121 -29.39 -0.96 4.56
C ASN A 121 -28.23 -1.96 4.75
N ILE A 122 -27.07 -1.66 4.15
CA ILE A 122 -25.88 -2.52 4.22
C ILE A 122 -25.36 -2.56 5.66
N SER A 123 -25.03 -3.75 6.16
CA SER A 123 -24.50 -3.96 7.52
C SER A 123 -23.15 -3.26 7.72
N ASP A 124 -22.85 -2.88 8.97
CA ASP A 124 -21.58 -2.22 9.29
C ASP A 124 -20.38 -3.14 9.01
N GLU A 125 -20.55 -4.46 9.21
CA GLU A 125 -19.55 -5.48 8.89
C GLU A 125 -19.24 -5.51 7.38
N VAL A 126 -20.25 -5.49 6.52
CA VAL A 126 -20.06 -5.46 5.06
C VAL A 126 -19.48 -4.12 4.60
N ARG A 127 -19.85 -2.99 5.20
CA ARG A 127 -19.23 -1.68 4.91
C ARG A 127 -17.73 -1.69 5.22
N GLU A 128 -17.34 -2.20 6.38
CA GLU A 128 -15.91 -2.33 6.76
C GLU A 128 -15.15 -3.21 5.76
N GLN A 129 -15.76 -4.31 5.31
CA GLN A 129 -15.18 -5.17 4.29
C GLN A 129 -15.02 -4.45 2.94
N VAL A 130 -16.00 -3.65 2.52
CA VAL A 130 -15.92 -2.88 1.27
C VAL A 130 -14.87 -1.77 1.38
N ASP A 131 -14.76 -1.09 2.51
CA ASP A 131 -13.72 -0.08 2.75
C ASP A 131 -12.31 -0.69 2.76
N LEU A 132 -12.15 -1.92 3.25
CA LEU A 132 -10.91 -2.69 3.12
C LEU A 132 -10.60 -2.95 1.64
N VAL A 133 -11.56 -3.44 0.85
CA VAL A 133 -11.39 -3.68 -0.59
C VAL A 133 -10.99 -2.41 -1.32
N ARG A 134 -11.66 -1.28 -1.04
CA ARG A 134 -11.34 0.04 -1.62
C ARG A 134 -9.93 0.50 -1.27
N THR A 135 -9.51 0.32 -0.02
CA THR A 135 -8.14 0.64 0.42
C THR A 135 -7.10 -0.21 -0.31
N GLN A 136 -7.37 -1.51 -0.48
CA GLN A 136 -6.48 -2.40 -1.23
C GLN A 136 -6.43 -2.05 -2.72
N LEU A 137 -7.55 -1.62 -3.32
CA LEU A 137 -7.58 -1.13 -4.71
C LEU A 137 -6.74 0.14 -4.88
N LYS A 138 -6.84 1.12 -3.95
CA LYS A 138 -5.99 2.33 -3.96
C LYS A 138 -4.49 2.00 -3.96
N ARG A 139 -4.06 1.13 -3.05
CA ARG A 139 -2.68 0.68 -2.97
C ARG A 139 -2.22 -0.06 -4.24
N ALA A 140 -3.11 -0.85 -4.84
CA ALA A 140 -2.80 -1.57 -6.08
C ALA A 140 -2.64 -0.62 -7.28
N ILE A 141 -3.39 0.48 -7.32
CA ILE A 141 -3.24 1.53 -8.33
C ILE A 141 -1.86 2.20 -8.20
N GLU A 142 -1.49 2.60 -6.99
CA GLU A 142 -0.21 3.27 -6.69
C GLU A 142 1.01 2.39 -6.98
N ARG A 143 0.90 1.07 -6.76
CA ARG A 143 1.96 0.11 -7.04
C ARG A 143 2.36 0.05 -8.52
N ASN A 144 1.45 0.37 -9.43
CA ASN A 144 1.66 0.30 -10.88
C ASN A 144 2.08 1.65 -11.50
N GLY A 145 2.46 2.64 -10.69
CA GLY A 145 2.90 3.96 -11.13
C GLY A 145 1.89 5.06 -10.83
N VAL A 146 2.14 6.27 -11.34
CA VAL A 146 1.25 7.42 -11.13
C VAL A 146 -0.04 7.21 -11.93
N PRO A 147 -1.21 7.17 -11.27
CA PRO A 147 -2.46 6.93 -11.97
C PRO A 147 -2.93 8.15 -12.76
N ASN A 148 -3.37 7.91 -13.99
CA ASN A 148 -3.98 8.93 -14.86
C ASN A 148 -5.43 9.19 -14.46
N THR A 149 -5.66 9.59 -13.21
CA THR A 149 -6.99 9.69 -12.59
C THR A 149 -7.92 10.66 -13.31
N MET A 150 -7.40 11.77 -13.85
CA MET A 150 -8.17 12.73 -14.65
C MET A 150 -8.67 12.10 -15.96
N VAL A 151 -7.78 11.39 -16.66
CA VAL A 151 -8.12 10.68 -17.91
C VAL A 151 -9.10 9.55 -17.65
N PHE A 152 -8.88 8.77 -16.59
CA PHE A 152 -9.80 7.71 -16.18
C PHE A 152 -11.19 8.24 -15.80
N ALA A 153 -11.25 9.40 -15.13
CA ALA A 153 -12.51 10.07 -14.81
C ALA A 153 -13.29 10.46 -16.06
N GLU A 154 -12.61 10.99 -17.07
CA GLU A 154 -13.25 11.40 -18.33
C GLU A 154 -13.74 10.19 -19.13
N ILE A 155 -12.93 9.12 -19.22
CA ILE A 155 -13.35 7.85 -19.85
C ILE A 155 -14.56 7.26 -19.12
N HIS A 156 -14.53 7.24 -17.78
CA HIS A 156 -15.64 6.73 -16.97
C HIS A 156 -16.93 7.54 -17.15
N ARG A 157 -16.83 8.87 -17.21
CA ARG A 157 -17.96 9.77 -17.48
C ARG A 157 -18.65 9.41 -18.79
N VAL A 158 -17.89 9.14 -19.85
CA VAL A 158 -18.44 8.72 -21.14
C VAL A 158 -19.09 7.34 -21.09
N LEU A 159 -18.61 6.43 -20.23
CA LEU A 159 -19.17 5.08 -20.08
C LEU A 159 -20.47 5.06 -19.26
N SER A 160 -20.59 5.91 -18.23
CA SER A 160 -21.78 5.96 -17.36
C SER A 160 -23.01 6.56 -18.06
N TYR A 161 -22.83 7.53 -18.97
CA TYR A 161 -23.91 8.17 -19.76
C TYR A 161 -24.66 7.23 -20.74
N THR A 162 -24.32 5.95 -20.77
CA THR A 162 -24.66 5.07 -21.89
C THR A 162 -25.85 4.16 -21.63
N TYR A 163 -26.39 4.22 -20.41
CA TYR A 163 -27.60 3.52 -19.98
C TYR A 163 -28.86 4.41 -19.90
N ASP A 164 -28.74 5.74 -20.02
CA ASP A 164 -29.88 6.68 -19.86
C ASP A 164 -30.65 6.99 -21.16
N ARG A 165 -30.39 6.28 -22.27
CA ARG A 165 -31.13 6.53 -23.53
C ARG A 165 -32.59 6.07 -23.54
N GLU A 166 -33.09 5.46 -22.47
CA GLU A 166 -34.51 5.07 -22.35
C GLU A 166 -35.39 6.03 -21.51
N GLY A 167 -34.84 7.12 -20.94
CA GLY A 167 -35.65 8.07 -20.17
C GLY A 167 -35.16 9.50 -20.33
N GLY A 168 -35.82 10.28 -21.18
CA GLY A 168 -35.43 11.66 -21.48
C GLY A 168 -35.50 12.59 -20.26
N LEU A 169 -34.36 13.22 -19.93
CA LEU A 169 -34.15 14.67 -19.79
C LEU A 169 -32.66 14.93 -19.43
N PRO A 170 -32.02 16.00 -19.92
CA PRO A 170 -30.65 16.35 -19.52
C PRO A 170 -30.64 17.08 -18.16
N PRO A 171 -29.67 16.82 -17.26
CA PRO A 171 -29.57 17.59 -16.03
C PRO A 171 -28.84 18.92 -16.25
N SER A 172 -29.41 19.95 -15.64
CA SER A 172 -28.94 21.32 -15.53
C SER A 172 -27.52 21.44 -14.96
N SER A 173 -26.76 22.33 -15.60
CA SER A 173 -25.55 22.98 -15.14
C SER A 173 -25.57 23.35 -13.65
N HIS A 174 -24.69 22.76 -12.83
CA HIS A 174 -24.10 23.44 -11.68
C HIS A 174 -22.58 23.31 -11.75
N ALA A 175 -21.97 24.48 -11.90
CA ALA A 175 -20.58 24.72 -12.19
C ALA A 175 -19.68 24.51 -10.98
N GLY A 176 -18.53 23.91 -11.24
CA GLY A 176 -17.29 24.08 -10.50
C GLY A 176 -16.20 24.23 -11.54
N GLU A 177 -16.17 25.38 -12.21
CA GLU A 177 -15.13 25.75 -13.17
C GLU A 177 -13.77 25.67 -12.48
N THR A 178 -12.92 24.76 -12.96
CA THR A 178 -11.48 24.90 -12.84
C THR A 178 -10.97 25.10 -14.26
N GLN A 179 -10.53 26.33 -14.54
CA GLN A 179 -9.80 26.68 -15.75
C GLN A 179 -8.60 25.73 -15.88
N ILE A 180 -8.53 25.01 -16.99
CA ILE A 180 -7.37 24.22 -17.38
C ILE A 180 -6.80 24.90 -18.62
N ASP A 181 -5.79 25.72 -18.41
CA ASP A 181 -4.89 26.16 -19.47
C ASP A 181 -4.04 24.95 -19.92
N ASN A 182 -3.90 24.79 -21.23
CA ASN A 182 -3.22 23.73 -22.01
C ASN A 182 -4.09 22.51 -22.39
N MET A 183 -4.96 22.72 -23.39
CA MET A 183 -5.83 21.70 -24.02
C MET A 183 -5.12 20.75 -25.01
N ASP A 184 -3.90 21.07 -25.47
CA ASP A 184 -3.26 20.34 -26.57
C ASP A 184 -2.46 19.09 -26.10
N ASP A 185 -1.84 19.12 -24.91
CA ASP A 185 -1.10 17.97 -24.35
C ASP A 185 -2.01 16.89 -23.73
N ILE A 186 -3.22 17.27 -23.31
CA ILE A 186 -4.22 16.35 -22.76
C ILE A 186 -4.84 15.49 -23.89
N ASP A 187 -4.89 15.99 -25.13
CA ASP A 187 -5.51 15.28 -26.26
C ASP A 187 -4.73 14.03 -26.68
N PHE A 188 -3.40 14.09 -26.70
CA PHE A 188 -2.57 12.96 -27.13
C PHE A 188 -2.60 11.81 -26.10
N ASN A 189 -2.40 12.11 -24.82
CA ASN A 189 -2.44 11.13 -23.73
C ASN A 189 -3.84 10.50 -23.57
N LEU A 190 -4.92 11.28 -23.76
CA LEU A 190 -6.29 10.77 -23.70
C LEU A 190 -6.57 9.77 -24.83
N ARG A 191 -6.15 10.05 -26.07
CA ARG A 191 -6.36 9.14 -27.21
C ARG A 191 -5.63 7.82 -27.05
N GLU A 192 -4.37 7.86 -26.63
CA GLU A 192 -3.58 6.66 -26.38
C GLU A 192 -4.19 5.82 -25.25
N MET A 193 -4.59 6.46 -24.15
CA MET A 193 -5.26 5.79 -23.03
C MET A 193 -6.61 5.20 -23.42
N VAL A 194 -7.42 5.91 -24.21
CA VAL A 194 -8.69 5.42 -24.74
C VAL A 194 -8.47 4.17 -25.57
N PHE A 195 -7.47 4.15 -26.46
CA PHE A 195 -7.12 2.98 -27.25
C PHE A 195 -6.73 1.79 -26.36
N ILE A 196 -5.91 2.03 -25.34
CA ILE A 196 -5.48 1.00 -24.39
C ILE A 196 -6.67 0.42 -23.63
N VAL A 197 -7.53 1.25 -23.02
CA VAL A 197 -8.61 0.75 -22.14
C VAL A 197 -9.86 0.33 -22.91
N ALA A 198 -10.06 0.73 -24.17
CA ALA A 198 -11.23 0.34 -24.98
C ALA A 198 -11.52 -1.17 -24.91
N SER A 199 -10.47 -1.98 -25.05
CA SER A 199 -10.53 -3.45 -25.00
C SER A 199 -11.16 -4.05 -23.73
N ILE A 200 -11.10 -3.36 -22.60
CA ILE A 200 -11.71 -3.80 -21.33
C ILE A 200 -13.04 -3.11 -21.03
N THR A 201 -13.33 -1.97 -21.66
CA THR A 201 -14.61 -1.25 -21.50
C THR A 201 -15.75 -1.85 -22.31
N GLY A 202 -15.45 -2.70 -23.30
CA GLY A 202 -16.47 -3.33 -24.17
C GLY A 202 -16.98 -2.43 -25.29
N LYS A 203 -16.28 -1.31 -25.56
CA LYS A 203 -16.56 -0.37 -26.66
C LYS A 203 -15.36 -0.26 -27.58
N THR A 204 -15.59 0.16 -28.81
CA THR A 204 -14.48 0.46 -29.74
C THR A 204 -13.83 1.79 -29.37
N SER A 205 -12.56 1.96 -29.72
CA SER A 205 -11.86 3.25 -29.55
C SER A 205 -12.61 4.38 -30.25
N ASP A 206 -13.15 4.12 -31.44
CA ASP A 206 -13.85 5.10 -32.26
C ASP A 206 -15.16 5.55 -31.63
N GLU A 207 -15.91 4.64 -31.01
CA GLU A 207 -17.12 4.95 -30.25
C GLU A 207 -16.83 5.84 -29.03
N LEU A 208 -15.72 5.58 -28.33
CA LEU A 208 -15.31 6.38 -27.17
C LEU A 208 -14.84 7.77 -27.59
N LEU A 209 -14.01 7.86 -28.64
CA LEU A 209 -13.49 9.11 -29.18
C LEU A 209 -14.61 10.00 -29.74
N GLN A 210 -15.58 9.42 -30.46
CA GLN A 210 -16.73 10.13 -30.97
C GLN A 210 -17.59 10.73 -29.83
N ARG A 211 -17.75 9.99 -28.72
CA ARG A 211 -18.53 10.44 -27.55
C ARG A 211 -17.80 11.44 -26.66
N LEU A 212 -16.48 11.47 -26.71
CA LEU A 212 -15.64 12.50 -26.10
C LEU A 212 -15.73 13.86 -26.84
N GLY A 213 -16.50 13.94 -27.93
CA GLY A 213 -16.78 15.20 -28.63
C GLY A 213 -15.68 15.65 -29.59
N LYS A 214 -14.83 14.73 -30.09
CA LYS A 214 -13.76 15.06 -31.04
C LYS A 214 -13.94 14.29 -32.35
N SER A 215 -14.56 14.93 -33.34
CA SER A 215 -14.60 14.42 -34.72
C SER A 215 -13.25 14.63 -35.41
N SER A 216 -12.83 13.60 -36.13
CA SER A 216 -11.63 13.43 -36.95
C SER A 216 -11.35 14.52 -38.00
N SER A 217 -10.08 14.87 -38.16
CA SER A 217 -9.33 14.86 -39.43
C SER A 217 -7.85 14.67 -39.07
N SER A 218 -7.09 13.66 -39.48
CA SER A 218 -7.05 12.88 -40.73
C SER A 218 -6.38 11.51 -40.50
N ASP A 219 -6.84 10.51 -41.24
CA ASP A 219 -6.36 9.11 -41.21
C ASP A 219 -4.93 8.94 -41.79
N PRO A 220 -4.16 7.90 -41.36
CA PRO A 220 -2.80 7.60 -41.82
C PRO A 220 -2.78 6.63 -43.02
N PHE A 221 -1.69 6.69 -43.80
CA PHE A 221 -1.33 5.86 -44.98
C PHE A 221 -1.94 6.24 -46.35
N LYS A 222 -1.16 7.01 -47.13
CA LYS A 222 -1.00 6.78 -48.57
C LYS A 222 0.49 6.68 -48.92
N THR A 223 0.85 5.53 -49.47
CA THR A 223 2.07 5.27 -50.23
C THR A 223 2.13 6.20 -51.44
N ASP A 224 3.27 6.84 -51.70
CA ASP A 224 3.85 6.75 -53.05
C ASP A 224 5.36 7.01 -53.09
N LYS A 225 6.02 6.22 -53.92
CA LYS A 225 7.44 6.32 -54.30
C LYS A 225 7.61 7.50 -55.25
N THR A 226 8.75 8.21 -55.19
CA THR A 226 9.76 8.32 -56.27
C THR A 226 10.69 9.55 -56.16
N ASN A 227 11.95 9.28 -56.51
CA ASN A 227 12.96 10.15 -57.16
C ASN A 227 13.80 11.18 -56.40
N ALA A 228 14.96 10.68 -55.96
CA ALA A 228 16.31 11.08 -56.35
C ALA A 228 16.53 12.38 -57.19
N LYS A 229 17.38 13.27 -56.67
CA LYS A 229 18.71 13.73 -57.21
C LYS A 229 19.15 14.99 -56.43
N SER A 230 20.18 14.88 -55.60
CA SER A 230 21.60 15.10 -55.92
C SER A 230 22.01 16.56 -56.09
N ARG A 231 22.87 17.07 -55.20
CA ARG A 231 23.96 18.00 -55.51
C ARG A 231 25.09 17.83 -54.49
N ASN A 232 26.22 17.36 -55.00
CA ASN A 232 27.54 17.21 -54.37
C ASN A 232 28.27 18.56 -54.20
N ILE A 233 29.41 18.50 -53.48
CA ILE A 233 30.66 19.31 -53.51
C ILE A 233 31.02 19.70 -52.05
N THR A 234 32.15 19.39 -51.42
CA THR A 234 33.48 18.84 -51.82
C THR A 234 34.25 18.41 -50.55
N ASN A 235 35.19 17.47 -50.71
CA ASN A 235 36.23 17.15 -49.74
C ASN A 235 37.22 18.31 -49.55
N THR A 236 37.62 18.60 -48.30
CA THR A 236 38.99 19.06 -48.00
C THR A 236 39.43 18.67 -46.58
N SER A 237 40.58 17.98 -46.53
CA SER A 237 41.63 17.93 -45.50
C SER A 237 41.30 17.84 -44.00
N SER A 238 41.87 16.79 -43.42
CA SER A 238 42.39 16.67 -42.05
C SER A 238 43.06 17.94 -41.51
N GLU A 239 42.53 18.47 -40.40
CA GLU A 239 43.25 19.30 -39.44
C GLU A 239 42.87 18.89 -38.02
N GLU A 240 43.89 18.60 -37.20
CA GLU A 240 43.79 18.44 -35.75
C GLU A 240 43.39 19.78 -35.12
N ILE A 241 42.24 19.85 -34.42
CA ILE A 241 41.88 21.05 -33.63
C ILE A 241 41.39 20.64 -32.23
N LYS A 242 42.03 21.29 -31.25
CA LYS A 242 41.92 21.19 -29.79
C LYS A 242 40.48 21.33 -29.27
N LYS A 243 40.17 20.59 -28.18
CA LYS A 243 38.94 20.72 -27.36
C LYS A 243 38.68 22.18 -26.95
N PRO A 244 37.46 22.73 -27.12
CA PRO A 244 37.04 23.93 -26.41
C PRO A 244 36.53 23.57 -25.00
N ASP A 245 36.84 24.39 -24.01
CA ASP A 245 36.30 24.27 -22.65
C ASP A 245 34.77 24.43 -22.67
N LEU A 246 34.07 23.42 -22.19
CA LEU A 246 32.61 23.33 -22.20
C LEU A 246 32.02 24.05 -20.97
N ALA A 247 31.51 25.26 -21.16
CA ALA A 247 30.89 26.05 -20.09
C ALA A 247 29.42 25.64 -19.86
N ILE A 248 29.12 24.99 -18.73
CA ILE A 248 27.76 24.58 -18.33
C ILE A 248 26.90 25.83 -18.04
N PRO A 249 25.69 25.99 -18.61
CA PRO A 249 24.75 27.08 -18.29
C PRO A 249 24.43 27.16 -16.79
N GLU A 250 24.32 28.37 -16.24
CA GLU A 250 24.07 28.59 -14.80
C GLU A 250 22.77 27.94 -14.33
N ASP A 251 21.71 27.99 -15.14
CA ASP A 251 20.41 27.39 -14.83
C ASP A 251 20.45 25.85 -14.71
N PHE A 252 21.52 25.21 -15.21
CA PHE A 252 21.71 23.77 -15.16
C PHE A 252 22.63 23.33 -14.01
N ARG A 253 23.22 24.28 -13.28
CA ARG A 253 24.11 24.01 -12.15
C ARG A 253 23.36 23.99 -10.83
N CYS A 254 23.70 23.03 -9.98
CA CYS A 254 23.20 22.99 -8.61
C CYS A 254 23.81 24.15 -7.83
N PRO A 255 23.03 25.02 -7.17
CA PRO A 255 23.60 26.13 -6.40
C PRO A 255 24.45 25.72 -5.18
N ILE A 256 24.40 24.44 -4.76
CA ILE A 256 25.21 23.91 -3.65
C ILE A 256 26.56 23.39 -4.16
N SER A 257 26.57 22.54 -5.19
CA SER A 257 27.79 21.92 -5.70
C SER A 257 28.46 22.70 -6.83
N LEU A 258 27.73 23.62 -7.47
CA LEU A 258 28.11 24.34 -8.68
C LEU A 258 28.33 23.42 -9.91
N GLU A 259 27.93 22.16 -9.80
CA GLU A 259 28.01 21.14 -10.84
C GLU A 259 26.68 20.95 -11.57
N LEU A 260 26.70 20.35 -12.77
CA LEU A 260 25.51 20.02 -13.54
C LEU A 260 24.52 19.14 -12.73
N MET A 261 23.27 19.56 -12.62
CA MET A 261 22.21 18.80 -11.93
C MET A 261 21.84 17.55 -12.74
N ARG A 262 21.75 16.39 -12.05
CA ARG A 262 21.37 15.10 -12.65
C ARG A 262 19.95 14.70 -12.27
N ASP A 263 19.57 14.94 -11.01
CA ASP A 263 18.21 14.80 -10.49
C ASP A 263 17.78 16.12 -9.84
N PRO A 264 17.37 17.12 -10.66
CA PRO A 264 16.95 18.42 -10.15
C PRO A 264 15.64 18.28 -9.36
N VAL A 265 15.61 18.83 -8.15
CA VAL A 265 14.46 18.85 -7.24
C VAL A 265 14.21 20.26 -6.70
N ILE A 266 12.93 20.59 -6.54
CA ILE A 266 12.44 21.87 -6.07
C ILE A 266 12.12 21.77 -4.58
N VAL A 267 12.63 22.71 -3.80
CA VAL A 267 12.28 22.91 -2.38
C VAL A 267 11.11 23.89 -2.22
N ALA A 268 10.53 24.00 -1.02
CA ALA A 268 9.37 24.85 -0.73
C ALA A 268 9.52 26.33 -1.15
N THR A 269 10.75 26.85 -1.25
CA THR A 269 11.05 28.22 -1.69
C THR A 269 11.09 28.39 -3.22
N GLY A 270 10.82 27.34 -3.99
CA GLY A 270 10.84 27.35 -5.46
C GLY A 270 12.23 27.20 -6.08
N GLN A 271 13.29 27.14 -5.28
CA GLN A 271 14.65 26.92 -5.77
C GLN A 271 14.89 25.45 -6.15
N THR A 272 15.71 25.22 -7.18
CA THR A 272 16.05 23.88 -7.67
C THR A 272 17.48 23.50 -7.31
N TYR A 273 17.66 22.27 -6.83
CA TYR A 273 18.95 21.71 -6.42
C TYR A 273 19.09 20.29 -6.95
N GLU A 274 20.31 19.76 -6.97
CA GLU A 274 20.52 18.31 -7.09
C GLU A 274 20.04 17.59 -5.82
N ARG A 275 19.20 16.54 -5.97
CA ARG A 275 18.55 15.82 -4.86
C ARG A 275 19.54 15.41 -3.77
N SER A 276 20.65 14.80 -4.16
CA SER A 276 21.62 14.25 -3.21
C SER A 276 22.23 15.33 -2.30
N PHE A 277 22.49 16.54 -2.83
CA PHE A 277 23.09 17.63 -2.05
C PHE A 277 22.08 18.33 -1.14
N ILE A 278 20.87 18.60 -1.63
CA ILE A 278 19.84 19.27 -0.81
C ILE A 278 19.26 18.33 0.26
N GLN A 279 19.16 17.03 -0.04
CA GLN A 279 18.76 16.04 0.97
C GLN A 279 19.80 15.98 2.10
N ARG A 280 21.09 15.93 1.76
CA ARG A 280 22.17 15.96 2.77
C ARG A 280 22.13 17.24 3.60
N TRP A 281 21.87 18.40 2.98
CA TRP A 281 21.72 19.68 3.69
C TRP A 281 20.61 19.62 4.75
N ILE A 282 19.46 19.04 4.41
CA ILE A 282 18.33 18.86 5.31
C ILE A 282 18.64 17.82 6.40
N ASP A 283 19.27 16.70 6.04
CA ASP A 283 19.63 15.62 6.97
C ASP A 283 20.65 16.07 8.02
N CYS A 284 21.47 17.08 7.71
CA CYS A 284 22.36 17.75 8.67
C CYS A 284 21.63 18.70 9.65
N GLY A 285 20.29 18.74 9.63
CA GLY A 285 19.47 19.55 10.54
C GLY A 285 19.24 20.99 10.09
N ASN A 286 19.58 21.34 8.85
CA ASN A 286 19.31 22.67 8.31
C ASN A 286 17.88 22.77 7.79
N HIS A 287 17.14 23.79 8.25
CA HIS A 287 15.75 24.03 7.86
C HIS A 287 15.59 25.30 7.00
N THR A 288 16.67 25.78 6.40
CA THR A 288 16.70 26.96 5.52
C THR A 288 17.11 26.58 4.11
N CYS A 289 16.59 27.32 3.13
CA CYS A 289 17.03 27.22 1.75
C CYS A 289 18.48 27.73 1.62
N PRO A 290 19.42 26.95 1.08
CA PRO A 290 20.83 27.36 0.96
C PRO A 290 21.03 28.68 0.21
N THR A 291 20.22 28.93 -0.82
CA THR A 291 20.38 30.10 -1.70
C THR A 291 19.62 31.31 -1.20
N THR A 292 18.35 31.17 -0.80
CA THR A 292 17.52 32.31 -0.38
C THR A 292 17.59 32.61 1.11
N GLN A 293 18.19 31.72 1.91
CA GLN A 293 18.24 31.77 3.38
C GLN A 293 16.87 31.81 4.07
N GLN A 294 15.78 31.63 3.31
CA GLN A 294 14.43 31.57 3.85
C GLN A 294 14.18 30.21 4.51
N LYS A 295 13.40 30.20 5.59
CA LYS A 295 12.99 28.96 6.27
C LYS A 295 12.07 28.13 5.36
N LEU A 296 12.39 26.86 5.19
CA LEU A 296 11.58 25.94 4.39
C LEU A 296 10.27 25.63 5.14
N GLN A 297 9.13 25.92 4.52
CA GLN A 297 7.81 25.64 5.09
C GLN A 297 7.55 24.12 5.21
N ASN A 298 8.13 23.33 4.30
CA ASN A 298 8.15 21.87 4.33
C ASN A 298 9.49 21.36 3.77
N LEU A 299 9.83 20.11 4.08
CA LEU A 299 11.07 19.45 3.64
C LEU A 299 10.86 18.51 2.44
N THR A 300 9.71 18.64 1.74
CA THR A 300 9.40 17.80 0.58
C THR A 300 10.22 18.25 -0.64
N LEU A 301 10.94 17.30 -1.24
CA LEU A 301 11.73 17.51 -2.46
C LEU A 301 10.93 17.09 -3.68
N THR A 302 10.37 18.07 -4.40
CA THR A 302 9.54 17.83 -5.58
C THR A 302 10.41 17.68 -6.82
N PRO A 303 10.37 16.57 -7.59
CA PRO A 303 11.19 16.45 -8.80
C PRO A 303 10.89 17.53 -9.85
N ASN A 304 11.93 18.14 -10.43
CA ASN A 304 11.81 19.10 -11.52
C ASN A 304 12.02 18.40 -12.88
N TYR A 305 10.96 17.74 -13.36
CA TYR A 305 10.99 16.96 -14.61
C TYR A 305 11.34 17.79 -15.84
N VAL A 306 10.88 19.05 -15.88
CA VAL A 306 11.13 19.98 -16.99
C VAL A 306 12.62 20.31 -17.08
N LEU A 307 13.23 20.73 -15.97
CA LEU A 307 14.65 21.06 -15.95
C LEU A 307 15.51 19.84 -16.24
N ARG A 308 15.10 18.66 -15.76
CA ARG A 308 15.77 17.39 -16.07
C ARG A 308 15.76 17.09 -17.58
N SER A 309 14.65 17.33 -18.26
CA SER A 309 14.54 17.16 -19.71
C SER A 309 15.39 18.18 -20.48
N LEU A 310 15.41 19.44 -20.05
CA LEU A 310 16.22 20.50 -20.67
C LEU A 310 17.71 20.25 -20.52
N ILE A 311 18.14 19.86 -19.31
CA ILE A 311 19.52 19.46 -19.03
C ILE A 311 19.88 18.28 -19.95
N ALA A 312 19.02 17.27 -20.08
CA ALA A 312 19.26 16.11 -20.95
C ALA A 312 19.45 16.50 -22.42
N GLN A 313 18.60 17.35 -22.96
CA GLN A 313 18.73 17.86 -24.33
C GLN A 313 20.04 18.64 -24.51
N TRP A 314 20.42 19.48 -23.53
CA TRP A 314 21.66 20.25 -23.58
C TRP A 314 22.91 19.35 -23.60
N CYS A 315 22.94 18.27 -22.82
CA CYS A 315 24.09 17.36 -22.83
C CYS A 315 24.20 16.54 -24.11
N VAL A 316 23.07 16.12 -24.71
CA VAL A 316 23.05 15.48 -26.03
C VAL A 316 23.62 16.43 -27.08
N ALA A 317 23.23 17.70 -27.07
CA ALA A 317 23.71 18.70 -28.01
C ALA A 317 25.21 19.03 -27.85
N ASN A 318 25.75 18.86 -26.64
CA ASN A 318 27.14 19.23 -26.31
C ASN A 318 28.09 18.03 -26.15
N LEU A 319 27.66 16.82 -26.54
CA LEU A 319 28.44 15.59 -26.42
C LEU A 319 28.96 15.32 -24.99
N ILE A 320 28.26 15.86 -23.98
CA ILE A 320 28.51 15.55 -22.58
C ILE A 320 27.73 14.28 -22.28
N GLU A 321 28.42 13.21 -21.90
CA GLU A 321 27.76 12.00 -21.42
C GLU A 321 26.93 12.34 -20.18
N GLN A 322 25.61 12.32 -20.35
CA GLN A 322 24.72 12.36 -19.21
C GLN A 322 24.45 10.96 -18.68
N PRO A 323 24.50 10.74 -17.36
CA PRO A 323 23.97 9.53 -16.75
C PRO A 323 22.44 9.55 -16.93
N LEU A 324 21.97 8.85 -17.97
CA LEU A 324 20.57 8.75 -18.35
C LEU A 324 19.74 8.06 -17.26
N GLY A 325 18.88 8.85 -16.62
CA GLY A 325 17.52 8.53 -16.20
C GLY A 325 17.26 7.24 -15.43
N LEU A 326 17.09 7.35 -14.11
CA LEU A 326 16.43 6.34 -13.27
C LEU A 326 14.98 6.13 -13.72
N ALA A 327 14.72 5.09 -14.50
CA ALA A 327 13.43 4.42 -14.58
C ALA A 327 13.67 2.94 -14.25
N ASN A 328 13.21 2.50 -13.09
CA ASN A 328 13.24 1.10 -12.63
C ASN A 328 14.61 0.42 -12.49
N GLY A 329 15.62 1.14 -12.01
CA GLY A 329 16.76 0.53 -11.31
C GLY A 329 17.67 -0.43 -12.10
N ARG A 330 17.67 -0.44 -13.44
CA ARG A 330 18.67 -1.17 -14.25
C ARG A 330 19.08 -0.42 -15.53
N LEU A 331 20.39 -0.41 -15.83
CA LEU A 331 21.01 0.19 -17.03
C LEU A 331 20.88 -0.73 -18.28
N ARG A 332 20.66 -0.13 -19.47
CA ARG A 332 20.65 -0.81 -20.78
C ARG A 332 21.64 -0.11 -21.73
N ARG A 333 22.53 -0.86 -22.41
CA ARG A 333 23.39 -0.36 -23.51
C ARG A 333 22.74 -0.55 -24.89
N SER A 334 23.24 0.22 -25.87
CA SER A 334 22.80 0.27 -27.28
C SER A 334 22.99 -1.02 -28.08
N ASN A 335 23.63 -2.03 -27.51
CA ASN A 335 23.86 -3.36 -28.09
C ASN A 335 22.99 -4.47 -27.43
N GLY A 336 22.12 -4.12 -26.48
CA GLY A 336 21.23 -5.07 -25.81
C GLY A 336 21.86 -5.90 -24.69
N SER A 337 23.13 -5.67 -24.30
CA SER A 337 23.72 -6.32 -23.12
C SER A 337 23.56 -5.47 -21.86
N TYR A 338 23.37 -6.11 -20.70
CA TYR A 338 23.40 -5.46 -19.40
C TYR A 338 24.83 -5.03 -19.06
N LEU A 339 24.98 -3.85 -18.45
CA LEU A 339 26.19 -3.53 -17.72
C LEU A 339 26.02 -4.03 -16.30
N GLU A 340 26.73 -5.10 -16.00
CA GLU A 340 26.84 -5.61 -14.66
C GLU A 340 27.74 -4.69 -13.84
N ASP A 341 27.28 -4.32 -12.66
CA ASP A 341 28.15 -4.13 -11.51
C ASP A 341 28.65 -5.53 -11.09
N GLU A 342 29.46 -6.18 -11.94
CA GLU A 342 29.84 -7.61 -11.78
C GLU A 342 30.43 -7.87 -10.40
N GLY A 343 31.16 -6.90 -9.85
CA GLY A 343 31.83 -7.03 -8.56
C GLY A 343 30.87 -7.27 -7.40
N ASP A 344 29.88 -6.40 -7.24
CA ASP A 344 28.96 -6.46 -6.09
C ASP A 344 27.96 -7.63 -6.22
N ARG A 345 27.47 -7.91 -7.44
CA ARG A 345 26.58 -9.05 -7.68
C ARG A 345 27.31 -10.39 -7.51
N SER A 346 28.49 -10.54 -8.11
CA SER A 346 29.31 -11.76 -7.98
C SER A 346 29.74 -11.98 -6.52
N ALA A 347 30.09 -10.91 -5.79
CA ALA A 347 30.38 -11.00 -4.37
C ALA A 347 29.17 -11.50 -3.55
N ILE A 348 27.97 -10.99 -3.83
CA ILE A 348 26.73 -11.46 -3.19
C ILE A 348 26.44 -12.92 -3.55
N GLU A 349 26.58 -13.31 -4.82
CA GLU A 349 26.37 -14.69 -5.27
C GLU A 349 27.36 -15.66 -4.61
N GLU A 350 28.63 -15.28 -4.46
CA GLU A 350 29.62 -16.06 -3.71
C GLU A 350 29.29 -16.16 -2.22
N LEU A 351 28.77 -15.09 -1.61
CA LEU A 351 28.26 -15.14 -0.23
C LEU A 351 27.06 -16.09 -0.10
N VAL A 352 26.13 -16.09 -1.06
CA VAL A 352 24.99 -17.02 -1.06
C VAL A 352 25.45 -18.47 -1.25
N ARG A 353 26.47 -18.71 -2.08
CA ARG A 353 27.10 -20.02 -2.22
C ARG A 353 27.73 -20.49 -0.91
N LYS A 354 28.47 -19.62 -0.23
CA LYS A 354 29.06 -19.88 1.11
C LYS A 354 27.99 -20.14 2.17
N LEU A 355 26.86 -19.45 2.10
CA LEU A 355 25.70 -19.70 2.96
C LEU A 355 25.09 -21.10 2.76
N SER A 356 25.01 -21.54 1.50
CA SER A 356 24.35 -22.80 1.15
C SER A 356 25.24 -24.03 1.35
N PHE A 357 26.53 -23.92 1.07
CA PHE A 357 27.47 -25.05 1.02
C PHE A 357 28.70 -24.91 1.90
N GLY A 358 28.84 -23.81 2.64
CA GLY A 358 29.97 -23.59 3.53
C GLY A 358 29.95 -24.47 4.78
N SER A 359 31.10 -24.57 5.44
CA SER A 359 31.18 -25.07 6.83
C SER A 359 30.37 -24.17 7.77
N SER A 360 30.05 -24.63 8.98
CA SER A 360 29.31 -23.83 9.96
C SER A 360 29.94 -22.45 10.22
N ASP A 361 31.28 -22.37 10.24
CA ASP A 361 31.99 -21.10 10.40
C ASP A 361 31.87 -20.19 9.17
N THR A 362 31.96 -20.79 7.98
CA THR A 362 31.79 -20.09 6.71
C THR A 362 30.36 -19.54 6.56
N GLN A 363 29.36 -20.35 6.91
CA GLN A 363 27.95 -19.95 6.90
C GLN A 363 27.70 -18.80 7.87
N ARG A 364 28.28 -18.85 9.08
CA ARG A 364 28.17 -17.78 10.08
C ARG A 364 28.71 -16.45 9.56
N SER A 365 29.93 -16.47 9.01
CA SER A 365 30.58 -15.28 8.46
C SER A 365 29.83 -14.73 7.25
N ALA A 366 29.37 -15.61 6.34
CA ALA A 366 28.58 -15.20 5.19
C ALA A 366 27.24 -14.58 5.61
N ALA A 367 26.54 -15.17 6.58
CA ALA A 367 25.30 -14.62 7.12
C ALA A 367 25.52 -13.25 7.81
N ALA A 368 26.65 -13.06 8.51
CA ALA A 368 27.01 -11.77 9.09
C ALA A 368 27.24 -10.68 8.04
N GLU A 369 27.93 -11.02 6.94
CA GLU A 369 28.16 -10.09 5.83
C GLU A 369 26.86 -9.76 5.10
N ILE A 370 26.02 -10.75 4.78
CA ILE A 370 24.70 -10.52 4.18
C ILE A 370 23.83 -9.65 5.08
N ARG A 371 23.85 -9.87 6.41
CA ARG A 371 23.14 -9.03 7.39
C ARG A 371 23.58 -7.57 7.27
N SER A 372 24.89 -7.33 7.18
CA SER A 372 25.47 -5.99 7.02
C SER A 372 25.03 -5.34 5.71
N LEU A 373 25.14 -6.07 4.59
CA LEU A 373 24.74 -5.59 3.26
C LEU A 373 23.26 -5.23 3.20
N ALA A 374 22.38 -6.11 3.67
CA ALA A 374 20.93 -5.89 3.69
C ALA A 374 20.50 -4.70 4.57
N LYS A 375 21.30 -4.35 5.58
CA LYS A 375 21.04 -3.18 6.43
C LYS A 375 21.30 -1.85 5.69
N ARG A 376 22.28 -1.81 4.78
CA ARG A 376 22.83 -0.58 4.20
C ARG A 376 21.95 0.09 3.14
N SER A 377 21.27 -0.69 2.30
CA SER A 377 20.48 -0.13 1.19
C SER A 377 19.34 -1.06 0.77
N THR A 378 18.31 -0.49 0.15
CA THR A 378 17.23 -1.26 -0.47
C THR A 378 17.73 -2.06 -1.68
N GLU A 379 18.68 -1.52 -2.45
CA GLU A 379 19.27 -2.20 -3.61
C GLU A 379 19.95 -3.52 -3.21
N ASN A 380 20.74 -3.51 -2.14
CA ASN A 380 21.36 -4.73 -1.63
C ASN A 380 20.32 -5.78 -1.24
N ARG A 381 19.18 -5.37 -0.66
CA ARG A 381 18.10 -6.31 -0.31
C ARG A 381 17.47 -6.94 -1.55
N ILE A 382 17.41 -6.22 -2.66
CA ILE A 382 16.93 -6.73 -3.94
C ILE A 382 17.95 -7.76 -4.46
N LEU A 383 19.22 -7.37 -4.61
CA LEU A 383 20.28 -8.23 -5.13
C LEU A 383 20.46 -9.51 -4.31
N ILE A 384 20.45 -9.41 -2.98
CA ILE A 384 20.55 -10.58 -2.07
C ILE A 384 19.37 -11.54 -2.28
N ALA A 385 18.15 -11.00 -2.42
CA ALA A 385 16.97 -11.84 -2.65
C ALA A 385 17.00 -12.49 -4.03
N GLU A 386 17.39 -11.75 -5.08
CA GLU A 386 17.51 -12.24 -6.46
C GLU A 386 18.63 -13.28 -6.62
N ALA A 387 19.72 -13.16 -5.85
CA ALA A 387 20.79 -14.14 -5.78
C ALA A 387 20.38 -15.46 -5.08
N GLY A 388 19.14 -15.56 -4.59
CA GLY A 388 18.62 -16.78 -3.97
C GLY A 388 19.02 -16.97 -2.51
N ALA A 389 19.37 -15.90 -1.78
CA ALA A 389 19.76 -16.01 -0.37
C ALA A 389 18.61 -16.46 0.54
N ILE A 390 17.35 -16.15 0.21
CA ILE A 390 16.21 -16.34 1.10
C ILE A 390 16.03 -17.81 1.53
N PRO A 391 15.96 -18.80 0.63
CA PRO A 391 15.85 -20.21 1.03
C PRO A 391 17.03 -20.69 1.90
N ALA A 392 18.26 -20.26 1.58
CA ALA A 392 19.45 -20.62 2.36
C ALA A 392 19.38 -20.03 3.78
N LEU A 393 18.97 -18.76 3.91
CA LEU A 393 18.77 -18.10 5.19
C LEU A 393 17.65 -18.76 6.00
N VAL A 394 16.54 -19.17 5.36
CA VAL A 394 15.46 -19.90 6.02
C VAL A 394 15.94 -21.24 6.59
N SER A 395 16.79 -21.98 5.85
CA SER A 395 17.43 -23.19 6.35
C SER A 395 18.28 -22.93 7.60
N LEU A 396 19.07 -21.84 7.59
CA LEU A 396 19.94 -21.48 8.70
C LEU A 396 19.20 -21.03 9.97
N LEU A 397 17.91 -20.71 9.91
CA LEU A 397 17.10 -20.46 11.11
C LEU A 397 17.04 -21.68 12.05
N SER A 398 17.24 -22.89 11.51
CA SER A 398 17.28 -24.14 12.28
C SER A 398 18.70 -24.54 12.71
N SER A 399 19.70 -23.67 12.49
CA SER A 399 21.08 -23.94 12.89
C SER A 399 21.22 -24.12 14.41
N PRO A 400 22.00 -25.10 14.89
CA PRO A 400 22.32 -25.23 16.32
C PRO A 400 23.29 -24.14 16.80
N ASP A 401 24.01 -23.48 15.88
CA ASP A 401 24.89 -22.37 16.21
C ASP A 401 24.07 -21.09 16.41
N THR A 402 24.00 -20.62 17.67
CA THR A 402 23.20 -19.47 18.09
C THR A 402 23.50 -18.21 17.28
N LYS A 403 24.78 -17.94 16.99
CA LYS A 403 25.18 -16.74 16.23
C LYS A 403 24.72 -16.81 14.77
N THR A 404 24.85 -17.98 14.14
CA THR A 404 24.32 -18.22 12.78
C THR A 404 22.81 -18.01 12.76
N GLN A 405 22.08 -18.56 13.74
CA GLN A 405 20.62 -18.38 13.84
C GLN A 405 20.24 -16.89 14.01
N GLU A 406 20.96 -16.15 14.86
CA GLU A 406 20.79 -14.71 15.05
C GLU A 406 21.02 -13.93 13.74
N HIS A 407 22.13 -14.20 13.04
CA HIS A 407 22.40 -13.56 11.76
C HIS A 407 21.33 -13.89 10.72
N ALA A 408 20.90 -15.14 10.63
CA ALA A 408 19.87 -15.58 9.70
C ALA A 408 18.55 -14.86 9.94
N VAL A 409 18.04 -14.83 11.17
CA VAL A 409 16.76 -14.17 11.48
C VAL A 409 16.82 -12.67 11.26
N THR A 410 17.96 -12.01 11.56
CA THR A 410 18.11 -10.58 11.26
C THR A 410 18.23 -10.31 9.77
N CYS A 411 18.84 -11.20 8.98
CA CYS A 411 18.82 -11.08 7.52
C CYS A 411 17.39 -11.14 6.99
N ILE A 412 16.59 -12.12 7.45
CA ILE A 412 15.19 -12.24 7.06
C ILE A 412 14.40 -10.98 7.44
N LEU A 413 14.61 -10.44 8.65
CA LEU A 413 14.04 -9.15 9.05
C LEU A 413 14.45 -8.03 8.08
N ASN A 414 15.74 -7.83 7.84
CA ASN A 414 16.23 -6.75 6.98
C ASN A 414 15.70 -6.85 5.55
N LEU A 415 15.68 -8.07 4.99
CA LEU A 415 15.13 -8.34 3.67
C LEU A 415 13.62 -8.09 3.61
N SER A 416 12.88 -8.42 4.67
CA SER A 416 11.44 -8.20 4.76
C SER A 416 11.05 -6.72 4.74
N ILE A 417 11.94 -5.80 5.10
CA ILE A 417 11.65 -4.35 5.07
C ILE A 417 11.27 -3.92 3.64
N TYR A 418 11.87 -4.53 2.62
CA TYR A 418 11.47 -4.30 1.24
C TYR A 418 10.23 -5.13 0.89
N GLU A 419 9.16 -4.46 0.42
CA GLU A 419 7.84 -5.04 0.21
C GLU A 419 7.85 -6.25 -0.74
N ASN A 420 8.57 -6.16 -1.86
CA ASN A 420 8.56 -7.24 -2.86
C ASN A 420 9.28 -8.50 -2.40
N ASN A 421 10.16 -8.42 -1.38
CA ASN A 421 10.81 -9.60 -0.81
C ASN A 421 9.89 -10.39 0.12
N LYS A 422 8.83 -9.78 0.66
CA LYS A 422 7.95 -10.43 1.64
C LYS A 422 7.26 -11.67 1.05
N GLU A 423 6.84 -11.62 -0.21
CA GLU A 423 6.27 -12.78 -0.92
C GLU A 423 7.28 -13.92 -1.04
N SER A 424 8.50 -13.64 -1.47
CA SER A 424 9.58 -14.64 -1.56
C SER A 424 9.90 -15.28 -0.21
N ILE A 425 9.90 -14.48 0.88
CA ILE A 425 10.11 -15.00 2.25
C ILE A 425 8.97 -15.94 2.66
N MET A 426 7.72 -15.57 2.40
CA MET A 426 6.56 -16.42 2.72
C MET A 426 6.55 -17.71 1.89
N LEU A 427 6.84 -17.63 0.58
CA LEU A 427 6.90 -18.77 -0.32
C LEU A 427 8.05 -19.73 0.03
N ALA A 428 9.15 -19.22 0.58
CA ALA A 428 10.26 -20.03 1.08
C ALA A 428 9.92 -20.80 2.37
N GLY A 429 8.70 -20.70 2.91
CA GLY A 429 8.26 -21.44 4.10
C GLY A 429 8.86 -20.90 5.40
N ALA A 430 9.26 -19.63 5.46
CA ALA A 430 9.99 -19.05 6.59
C ALA A 430 9.22 -19.06 7.92
N MET A 431 7.89 -19.16 7.91
CA MET A 431 7.08 -18.99 9.12
C MET A 431 7.37 -20.02 10.21
N SER A 432 7.43 -21.31 9.88
CA SER A 432 7.67 -22.36 10.88
C SER A 432 9.08 -22.22 11.52
N PRO A 433 10.16 -22.04 10.75
CA PRO A 433 11.47 -21.76 11.32
C PRO A 433 11.54 -20.45 12.14
N ILE A 434 10.90 -19.36 11.69
CA ILE A 434 10.83 -18.11 12.47
C ILE A 434 10.13 -18.33 13.82
N ILE A 435 9.03 -19.09 13.85
CA ILE A 435 8.33 -19.43 15.10
C ILE A 435 9.23 -20.26 16.02
N GLN A 436 10.04 -21.17 15.47
CA GLN A 436 10.99 -21.93 16.27
C GLN A 436 12.04 -21.02 16.90
N VAL A 437 12.62 -20.09 16.13
CA VAL A 437 13.53 -19.06 16.66
C VAL A 437 12.86 -18.23 17.75
N LEU A 438 11.61 -17.82 17.55
CA LEU A 438 10.85 -17.03 18.54
C LEU A 438 10.63 -17.78 19.86
N LYS A 439 10.51 -19.12 19.81
CA LYS A 439 10.31 -19.97 20.99
C LYS A 439 11.59 -20.26 21.77
N VAL A 440 12.65 -20.68 21.07
CA VAL A 440 13.85 -21.24 21.72
C VAL A 440 15.16 -20.50 21.44
N GLY A 441 15.15 -19.48 20.58
CA GLY A 441 16.34 -18.70 20.24
C GLY A 441 16.85 -17.83 21.40
N SER A 442 18.02 -17.21 21.20
CA SER A 442 18.52 -16.19 22.11
C SER A 442 17.55 -15.00 22.22
N MET A 443 17.69 -14.17 23.25
CA MET A 443 16.82 -12.99 23.40
C MET A 443 16.88 -12.06 22.17
N GLU A 444 18.07 -11.80 21.60
CA GLU A 444 18.21 -11.02 20.36
C GLU A 444 17.53 -11.73 19.18
N ALA A 445 17.68 -13.05 19.03
CA ALA A 445 17.06 -13.79 17.96
C ALA A 445 15.52 -13.76 18.05
N ARG A 446 14.97 -13.89 19.27
CA ARG A 446 13.53 -13.82 19.54
C ARG A 446 12.94 -12.44 19.26
N GLU A 447 13.63 -11.38 19.65
CA GLU A 447 13.30 -9.99 19.32
C GLU A 447 13.23 -9.80 17.80
N ASN A 448 14.28 -10.19 17.09
CA ASN A 448 14.34 -10.06 15.63
C ASN A 448 13.29 -10.95 14.93
N ALA A 449 12.96 -12.12 15.46
CA ALA A 449 11.87 -12.97 14.97
C ALA A 449 10.50 -12.28 15.10
N ALA A 450 10.22 -11.68 16.26
CA ALA A 450 8.99 -10.92 16.47
C ALA A 450 8.90 -9.69 15.53
N ALA A 451 10.00 -8.97 15.35
CA ALA A 451 10.08 -7.86 14.39
C ALA A 451 9.89 -8.32 12.93
N ALA A 452 10.42 -9.49 12.55
CA ALA A 452 10.23 -10.05 11.22
C ALA A 452 8.76 -10.43 10.99
N ILE A 453 8.11 -11.06 11.98
CA ILE A 453 6.68 -11.37 11.96
C ILE A 453 5.86 -10.08 11.81
N PHE A 454 6.17 -9.03 12.57
CA PHE A 454 5.52 -7.73 12.43
C PHE A 454 5.67 -7.19 10.99
N SER A 455 6.89 -7.11 10.48
CA SER A 455 7.18 -6.62 9.12
C SER A 455 6.40 -7.38 8.05
N LEU A 456 6.38 -8.72 8.11
CA LEU A 456 5.61 -9.55 7.17
C LEU A 456 4.10 -9.32 7.32
N SER A 457 3.60 -9.17 8.55
CA SER A 457 2.17 -8.94 8.81
C SER A 457 1.65 -7.56 8.36
N LEU A 458 2.52 -6.63 7.94
CA LEU A 458 2.08 -5.37 7.34
C LEU A 458 1.29 -5.60 6.04
N VAL A 459 1.56 -6.71 5.35
CA VAL A 459 0.72 -7.21 4.26
C VAL A 459 -0.56 -7.81 4.84
N ASP A 460 -1.72 -7.26 4.48
CA ASP A 460 -3.02 -7.66 5.05
C ASP A 460 -3.32 -9.15 4.82
N GLU A 461 -2.97 -9.69 3.65
CA GLU A 461 -3.14 -11.11 3.31
C GLU A 461 -2.33 -12.04 4.21
N TYR A 462 -1.17 -11.58 4.71
CA TYR A 462 -0.30 -12.39 5.56
C TYR A 462 -0.79 -12.43 7.01
N LYS A 463 -1.61 -11.47 7.47
CA LYS A 463 -2.17 -11.51 8.84
C LYS A 463 -2.97 -12.79 9.11
N ILE A 464 -3.73 -13.25 8.11
CA ILE A 464 -4.56 -14.46 8.18
C ILE A 464 -3.66 -15.70 8.24
N THR A 465 -2.68 -15.80 7.33
CA THR A 465 -1.79 -16.96 7.23
C THR A 465 -0.85 -17.06 8.44
N ILE A 466 -0.24 -15.93 8.82
CA ILE A 466 0.66 -15.84 9.96
C ILE A 466 -0.10 -16.16 11.24
N GLY A 467 -1.14 -15.40 11.60
CA GLY A 467 -1.94 -15.67 12.81
C GLY A 467 -2.67 -17.02 12.77
N GLY A 468 -2.86 -17.55 11.55
CA GLY A 468 -3.25 -18.91 11.18
C GLY A 468 -2.33 -19.99 11.73
N THR A 469 -1.02 -19.72 11.76
CA THR A 469 0.04 -20.70 11.97
C THR A 469 0.11 -21.13 13.44
N PRO A 470 0.07 -22.44 13.73
CA PRO A 470 0.10 -22.95 15.10
C PRO A 470 1.30 -22.44 15.91
N GLY A 471 1.02 -21.88 17.10
CA GLY A 471 2.04 -21.48 18.06
C GLY A 471 2.70 -20.13 17.81
N VAL A 472 2.37 -19.38 16.75
CA VAL A 472 2.95 -18.03 16.54
C VAL A 472 2.45 -17.06 17.61
N ILE A 473 1.14 -17.07 17.88
CA ILE A 473 0.51 -16.15 18.83
C ILE A 473 0.95 -16.52 20.24
N ASP A 474 0.97 -17.81 20.58
CA ASP A 474 1.45 -18.31 21.87
C ASP A 474 2.91 -17.88 22.13
N ALA A 475 3.79 -18.04 21.14
CA ALA A 475 5.19 -17.64 21.27
C ALA A 475 5.37 -16.12 21.42
N LEU A 476 4.56 -15.32 20.73
CA LEU A 476 4.54 -13.86 20.89
C LEU A 476 4.03 -13.45 22.28
N VAL A 477 2.99 -14.12 22.80
CA VAL A 477 2.48 -13.87 24.17
C VAL A 477 3.55 -14.21 25.21
N VAL A 478 4.26 -15.32 25.05
CA VAL A 478 5.38 -15.69 25.93
C VAL A 478 6.49 -14.63 25.90
N LEU A 479 6.83 -14.09 24.72
CA LEU A 479 7.81 -13.01 24.59
C LEU A 479 7.29 -11.69 25.19
N LEU A 480 5.99 -11.40 25.10
CA LEU A 480 5.37 -10.24 25.74
C LEU A 480 5.48 -10.31 27.27
N GLU A 481 5.39 -11.51 27.84
CA GLU A 481 5.47 -11.70 29.30
C GLU A 481 6.91 -11.71 29.83
N HIS A 482 7.77 -12.50 29.18
CA HIS A 482 9.12 -12.83 29.68
C HIS A 482 10.26 -12.17 28.88
N GLY A 483 9.94 -11.35 27.88
CA GLY A 483 10.92 -10.69 27.04
C GLY A 483 11.72 -9.59 27.74
N SER A 484 12.82 -9.19 27.10
CA SER A 484 13.49 -7.92 27.41
C SER A 484 12.54 -6.74 27.14
N ALA A 485 12.88 -5.52 27.56
CA ALA A 485 12.07 -4.34 27.22
C ALA A 485 11.85 -4.19 25.70
N ARG A 486 12.87 -4.50 24.90
CA ARG A 486 12.76 -4.54 23.43
C ARG A 486 11.89 -5.70 22.96
N GLY A 487 12.10 -6.90 23.48
CA GLY A 487 11.32 -8.09 23.12
C GLY A 487 9.83 -7.94 23.41
N LYS A 488 9.48 -7.36 24.55
CA LYS A 488 8.08 -7.03 24.88
C LYS A 488 7.48 -6.05 23.89
N LYS A 489 8.24 -5.04 23.46
CA LYS A 489 7.77 -4.03 22.51
C LYS A 489 7.60 -4.60 21.10
N ASP A 490 8.55 -5.40 20.66
CA ASP A 490 8.49 -6.08 19.36
C ASP A 490 7.32 -7.08 19.34
N ALA A 491 7.14 -7.85 20.41
CA ALA A 491 6.00 -8.76 20.58
C ALA A 491 4.66 -8.02 20.60
N ALA A 492 4.55 -6.93 21.37
CA ALA A 492 3.33 -6.11 21.45
C ALA A 492 2.94 -5.55 20.07
N THR A 493 3.93 -5.05 19.32
CA THR A 493 3.71 -4.46 17.99
C THR A 493 3.26 -5.52 16.98
N ALA A 494 3.88 -6.71 17.00
CA ALA A 494 3.47 -7.84 16.18
C ALA A 494 2.05 -8.32 16.53
N LEU A 495 1.75 -8.50 17.82
CA LEU A 495 0.43 -8.93 18.31
C LEU A 495 -0.66 -7.92 17.96
N PHE A 496 -0.41 -6.63 18.14
CA PHE A 496 -1.32 -5.56 17.75
C PHE A 496 -1.67 -5.69 16.26
N ASN A 497 -0.66 -5.72 15.39
CA ASN A 497 -0.89 -5.71 13.95
C ASN A 497 -1.56 -7.01 13.45
N LEU A 498 -1.21 -8.16 14.03
CA LEU A 498 -1.90 -9.43 13.75
C LEU A 498 -3.37 -9.42 14.21
N CYS A 499 -3.65 -8.84 15.38
CA CYS A 499 -5.00 -8.78 15.95
C CYS A 499 -5.92 -7.74 15.30
N ILE A 500 -5.40 -6.85 14.44
CA ILE A 500 -6.25 -6.02 13.57
C ILE A 500 -7.20 -6.93 12.79
N TYR A 501 -6.71 -8.08 12.32
CA TYR A 501 -7.55 -9.10 11.70
C TYR A 501 -8.45 -9.78 12.76
N PRO A 502 -9.79 -9.74 12.61
CA PRO A 502 -10.71 -10.26 13.63
C PRO A 502 -10.48 -11.71 14.04
N GLY A 503 -10.15 -12.59 13.09
CA GLY A 503 -9.92 -14.02 13.34
C GLY A 503 -8.73 -14.32 14.26
N ASN A 504 -7.84 -13.34 14.50
CA ASN A 504 -6.71 -13.48 15.41
C ASN A 504 -7.03 -13.03 16.85
N LYS A 505 -8.09 -12.25 17.07
CA LYS A 505 -8.46 -11.70 18.39
C LYS A 505 -8.83 -12.81 19.38
N GLY A 506 -9.68 -13.75 18.97
CA GLY A 506 -10.02 -14.93 19.78
C GLY A 506 -8.81 -15.85 20.02
N ARG A 507 -7.94 -16.01 19.02
CA ARG A 507 -6.69 -16.79 19.15
C ARG A 507 -5.76 -16.19 20.22
N ALA A 508 -5.59 -14.87 20.23
CA ALA A 508 -4.79 -14.16 21.21
C ALA A 508 -5.32 -14.35 22.64
N VAL A 509 -6.64 -14.30 22.82
CA VAL A 509 -7.27 -14.55 24.12
C VAL A 509 -7.05 -15.98 24.59
N ARG A 510 -7.25 -16.97 23.72
CA ARG A 510 -6.99 -18.38 24.04
C ARG A 510 -5.51 -18.67 24.33
N ALA A 511 -4.60 -17.93 23.72
CA ALA A 511 -3.17 -17.97 24.00
C ALA A 511 -2.78 -17.27 25.33
N GLY A 512 -3.74 -16.71 26.07
CA GLY A 512 -3.49 -16.13 27.39
C GLY A 512 -2.98 -14.68 27.39
N ILE A 513 -3.16 -13.92 26.31
CA ILE A 513 -2.62 -12.55 26.17
C ILE A 513 -3.05 -11.58 27.29
N LEU A 514 -4.20 -11.82 27.94
CA LEU A 514 -4.73 -10.90 28.95
C LEU A 514 -3.87 -10.86 30.22
N GLY A 515 -3.23 -11.95 30.62
CA GLY A 515 -2.37 -11.98 31.81
C GLY A 515 -1.22 -10.98 31.70
N PRO A 516 -0.38 -11.08 30.65
CA PRO A 516 0.70 -10.12 30.41
C PRO A 516 0.22 -8.67 30.26
N LEU A 517 -0.89 -8.44 29.55
CA LEU A 517 -1.44 -7.09 29.36
C LEU A 517 -1.92 -6.47 30.68
N VAL A 518 -2.65 -7.22 31.51
CA VAL A 518 -3.11 -6.73 32.82
C VAL A 518 -1.92 -6.45 33.73
N LYS A 519 -0.92 -7.34 33.74
CA LYS A 519 0.31 -7.12 34.51
C LYS A 519 1.02 -5.83 34.09
N MET A 520 1.16 -5.58 32.78
CA MET A 520 1.74 -4.33 32.25
C MET A 520 0.97 -3.09 32.74
N LEU A 521 -0.36 -3.14 32.77
CA LEU A 521 -1.17 -2.04 33.29
C LEU A 521 -1.02 -1.84 34.81
N VAL A 522 -0.96 -2.93 35.60
CA VAL A 522 -0.81 -2.88 37.06
C VAL A 522 0.58 -2.36 37.45
N ASP A 523 1.63 -2.87 36.79
CA ASP A 523 3.02 -2.46 37.03
C ASP A 523 3.32 -1.06 36.45
N LEU A 524 2.33 -0.43 35.79
CA LEU A 524 2.46 0.83 35.05
C LEU A 524 3.64 0.82 34.06
N SER A 525 3.91 -0.36 33.48
CA SER A 525 4.98 -0.59 32.52
C SER A 525 4.38 -0.81 31.12
N MET A 526 4.85 -0.05 30.12
CA MET A 526 4.37 -0.18 28.73
C MET A 526 2.83 -0.07 28.61
N VAL A 527 2.25 0.88 29.35
CA VAL A 527 0.79 1.10 29.45
C VAL A 527 0.17 1.43 28.08
N ASP A 528 0.88 2.18 27.24
CA ASP A 528 0.40 2.55 25.91
C ASP A 528 0.24 1.32 25.00
N GLU A 529 1.23 0.44 24.97
CA GLU A 529 1.19 -0.81 24.21
C GLU A 529 0.05 -1.71 24.70
N ALA A 530 -0.08 -1.87 26.03
CA ALA A 530 -1.11 -2.71 26.61
C ALA A 530 -2.52 -2.20 26.29
N LEU A 531 -2.79 -0.90 26.47
CA LEU A 531 -4.08 -0.29 26.12
C LEU A 531 -4.37 -0.36 24.62
N THR A 532 -3.35 -0.20 23.78
CA THR A 532 -3.51 -0.26 22.32
C THR A 532 -3.94 -1.67 21.88
N ILE A 533 -3.34 -2.72 22.42
CA ILE A 533 -3.76 -4.11 22.14
C ILE A 533 -5.17 -4.38 22.67
N LEU A 534 -5.46 -3.98 23.92
CA LEU A 534 -6.80 -4.13 24.50
C LEU A 534 -7.88 -3.43 23.66
N SER A 535 -7.58 -2.26 23.10
CA SER A 535 -8.51 -1.52 22.23
C SER A 535 -8.85 -2.25 20.94
N VAL A 536 -7.93 -3.06 20.41
CA VAL A 536 -8.18 -3.92 19.25
C VAL A 536 -8.97 -5.16 19.66
N LEU A 537 -8.58 -5.81 20.76
CA LEU A 537 -9.21 -7.04 21.23
C LEU A 537 -10.67 -6.83 21.65
N VAL A 538 -11.00 -5.73 22.34
CA VAL A 538 -12.34 -5.48 22.90
C VAL A 538 -13.46 -5.41 21.85
N SER A 539 -13.11 -5.22 20.57
CA SER A 539 -14.07 -5.25 19.46
C SER A 539 -14.61 -6.65 19.13
N HIS A 540 -14.00 -7.71 19.64
CA HIS A 540 -14.44 -9.10 19.45
C HIS A 540 -15.18 -9.62 20.68
N GLN A 541 -16.32 -10.28 20.48
CA GLN A 541 -17.23 -10.65 21.58
C GLN A 541 -16.60 -11.59 22.63
N GLU A 542 -15.90 -12.64 22.19
CA GLU A 542 -15.17 -13.56 23.10
C GLU A 542 -14.13 -12.79 23.92
N SER A 543 -13.40 -11.88 23.27
CA SER A 543 -12.35 -11.08 23.88
C SER A 543 -12.92 -10.07 24.86
N LYS A 544 -14.06 -9.44 24.54
CA LYS A 544 -14.79 -8.52 25.40
C LYS A 544 -15.19 -9.19 26.72
N VAL A 545 -15.73 -10.41 26.67
CA VAL A 545 -16.09 -11.19 27.86
C VAL A 545 -14.84 -11.53 28.68
N ALA A 546 -13.77 -11.97 28.03
CA ALA A 546 -12.52 -12.32 28.72
C ALA A 546 -11.86 -11.11 29.39
N ILE A 547 -11.83 -9.94 28.74
CA ILE A 547 -11.29 -8.69 29.30
C ILE A 547 -12.11 -8.26 30.53
N ALA A 548 -13.44 -8.34 30.48
CA ALA A 548 -14.28 -8.01 31.64
C ALA A 548 -14.01 -8.93 32.84
N LYS A 549 -13.82 -10.23 32.59
CA LYS A 549 -13.48 -11.23 33.62
C LYS A 549 -12.06 -11.09 34.18
N ALA A 550 -11.13 -10.51 33.43
CA ALA A 550 -9.73 -10.30 33.84
C ALA A 550 -9.54 -9.11 34.79
N ASN A 551 -10.59 -8.68 35.50
CA ASN A 551 -10.60 -7.56 36.44
C ASN A 551 -9.96 -6.26 35.87
N THR A 552 -10.14 -6.01 34.58
CA THR A 552 -9.52 -4.86 33.90
C THR A 552 -10.27 -3.55 34.17
N ILE A 553 -11.56 -3.61 34.53
CA ILE A 553 -12.42 -2.42 34.72
C ILE A 553 -11.88 -1.45 35.80
N PRO A 554 -11.54 -1.88 37.03
CA PRO A 554 -10.99 -0.97 38.04
C PRO A 554 -9.71 -0.28 37.57
N ILE A 555 -8.82 -1.04 36.92
CA ILE A 555 -7.53 -0.53 36.40
C ILE A 555 -7.77 0.57 35.35
N LEU A 556 -8.74 0.37 34.45
CA LEU A 556 -9.10 1.38 33.45
C LEU A 556 -9.65 2.67 34.10
N ILE A 557 -10.45 2.55 35.16
CA ILE A 557 -10.96 3.72 35.90
C ILE A 557 -9.81 4.49 36.55
N ASP A 558 -8.86 3.80 37.17
CA ASP A 558 -7.68 4.42 37.79
C ASP A 558 -6.79 5.11 36.75
N LEU A 559 -6.61 4.50 35.57
CA LEU A 559 -5.90 5.12 34.45
C LEU A 559 -6.62 6.36 33.90
N ILE A 560 -7.95 6.40 33.89
CA ILE A 560 -8.70 7.62 33.52
C ILE A 560 -8.49 8.72 34.58
N ARG A 561 -8.42 8.34 35.87
CA ARG A 561 -8.20 9.29 36.97
C ARG A 561 -6.81 9.92 36.91
N ALA A 562 -5.76 9.10 36.83
CA ALA A 562 -4.38 9.52 37.07
C ALA A 562 -3.40 9.33 35.91
N GLY A 563 -3.82 8.69 34.80
CA GLY A 563 -2.93 8.41 33.65
C GLY A 563 -2.58 9.64 32.81
N GLN A 564 -1.64 9.48 31.88
CA GLN A 564 -1.31 10.53 30.90
C GLN A 564 -2.46 10.74 29.90
N PRO A 565 -2.58 11.90 29.21
CA PRO A 565 -3.70 12.20 28.33
C PRO A 565 -4.02 11.08 27.31
N ARG A 566 -2.99 10.48 26.72
CA ARG A 566 -3.12 9.34 25.80
C ARG A 566 -3.66 8.09 26.49
N ASN A 567 -3.18 7.78 27.70
CA ASN A 567 -3.67 6.63 28.47
C ASN A 567 -5.15 6.84 28.86
N LYS A 568 -5.52 8.04 29.32
CA LYS A 568 -6.92 8.37 29.66
C LYS A 568 -7.85 8.17 28.47
N GLU A 569 -7.46 8.65 27.28
CA GLU A 569 -8.23 8.50 26.06
C GLU A 569 -8.42 7.02 25.65
N ASN A 570 -7.35 6.24 25.73
CA ASN A 570 -7.36 4.82 25.36
C ASN A 570 -8.12 3.98 26.39
N ALA A 571 -7.92 4.23 27.69
CA ALA A 571 -8.64 3.56 28.76
C ALA A 571 -10.15 3.83 28.67
N ALA A 572 -10.56 5.09 28.42
CA ALA A 572 -11.96 5.44 28.16
C ALA A 572 -12.52 4.74 26.91
N ALA A 573 -11.70 4.50 25.88
CA ALA A 573 -12.11 3.77 24.68
C ALA A 573 -12.43 2.30 24.99
N VAL A 574 -11.52 1.63 25.70
CA VAL A 574 -11.70 0.24 26.10
C VAL A 574 -12.92 0.12 27.02
N LEU A 575 -13.05 1.02 28.00
CA LEU A 575 -14.17 1.03 28.94
C LEU A 575 -15.52 1.25 28.23
N LEU A 576 -15.58 2.19 27.28
CA LEU A 576 -16.77 2.41 26.46
C LEU A 576 -17.14 1.16 25.65
N ALA A 577 -16.16 0.50 25.03
CA ALA A 577 -16.41 -0.72 24.27
C ALA A 577 -16.90 -1.87 25.16
N LEU A 578 -16.37 -2.01 26.38
CA LEU A 578 -16.82 -2.99 27.38
C LEU A 578 -18.26 -2.76 27.84
N CYS A 579 -18.65 -1.50 28.04
CA CYS A 579 -19.97 -1.12 28.54
C CYS A 579 -21.06 -1.01 27.46
N LYS A 580 -20.68 -0.78 26.20
CA LYS A 580 -21.65 -0.69 25.09
C LYS A 580 -22.48 -1.98 25.02
N LYS A 581 -23.80 -1.86 25.17
CA LYS A 581 -24.76 -3.00 25.21
C LYS A 581 -24.47 -4.03 26.32
N ASN A 582 -23.86 -3.63 27.44
CA ASN A 582 -23.64 -4.51 28.60
C ASN A 582 -23.96 -3.77 29.90
N GLU A 583 -25.17 -4.03 30.43
CA GLU A 583 -25.69 -3.36 31.63
C GLU A 583 -24.94 -3.75 32.91
N GLU A 584 -24.46 -4.99 33.01
CA GLU A 584 -23.69 -5.45 34.18
C GLU A 584 -22.37 -4.68 34.33
N ASN A 585 -21.62 -4.53 33.23
CA ASN A 585 -20.40 -3.73 33.19
C ASN A 585 -20.69 -2.25 33.46
N LEU A 586 -21.80 -1.73 32.93
CA LEU A 586 -22.21 -0.35 33.15
C LEU A 586 -22.56 -0.10 34.62
N ALA A 587 -23.30 -1.00 35.26
CA ALA A 587 -23.58 -0.96 36.69
C ALA A 587 -22.30 -1.10 37.52
N CYS A 588 -21.37 -1.96 37.09
CA CYS A 588 -20.06 -2.15 37.72
C CYS A 588 -19.24 -0.85 37.75
N ILE A 589 -19.10 -0.15 36.61
CA ILE A 589 -18.35 1.12 36.59
C ILE A 589 -19.05 2.21 37.42
N GLY A 590 -20.37 2.19 37.53
CA GLY A 590 -21.14 3.07 38.41
C GLY A 590 -20.78 2.82 39.89
N ARG A 591 -20.84 1.56 40.34
CA ARG A 591 -20.45 1.17 41.71
C ARG A 591 -18.99 1.48 42.04
N LEU A 592 -18.10 1.37 41.06
CA LEU A 592 -16.67 1.69 41.21
C LEU A 592 -16.36 3.20 41.15
N GLY A 593 -17.39 4.06 41.08
CA GLY A 593 -17.21 5.51 41.16
C GLY A 593 -16.59 6.13 39.90
N ALA A 594 -16.82 5.55 38.71
CA ALA A 594 -16.28 6.08 37.45
C ALA A 594 -16.84 7.46 37.06
N VAL A 595 -17.96 7.91 37.65
CA VAL A 595 -18.64 9.18 37.31
C VAL A 595 -17.72 10.39 37.48
N ILE A 596 -16.98 10.47 38.59
CA ILE A 596 -16.08 11.59 38.89
C ILE A 596 -14.93 11.67 37.86
N PRO A 597 -14.10 10.63 37.67
CA PRO A 597 -13.00 10.69 36.70
C PRO A 597 -13.48 10.87 35.25
N LEU A 598 -14.65 10.34 34.87
CA LEU A 598 -15.24 10.59 33.55
C LEU A 598 -15.70 12.05 33.38
N THR A 599 -16.30 12.65 34.40
CA THR A 599 -16.72 14.06 34.37
C THR A 599 -15.52 14.98 34.25
N GLU A 600 -14.45 14.68 34.98
CA GLU A 600 -13.19 15.41 34.85
C GLU A 600 -12.60 15.27 33.43
N LEU A 601 -12.63 14.05 32.87
CA LEU A 601 -12.15 13.82 31.50
C LEU A 601 -12.92 14.61 30.44
N VAL A 602 -14.23 14.84 30.64
CA VAL A 602 -15.03 15.71 29.76
C VAL A 602 -14.57 17.17 29.82
N ARG A 603 -14.08 17.64 30.96
CA ARG A 603 -13.63 19.03 31.15
C ARG A 603 -12.22 19.23 30.58
N SER A 604 -11.28 18.35 30.93
CA SER A 604 -9.84 18.55 30.71
C SER A 604 -9.20 17.61 29.67
N GLY A 605 -9.95 16.65 29.12
CA GLY A 605 -9.42 15.67 28.15
C GLY A 605 -9.22 16.19 26.72
N THR A 606 -8.60 15.37 25.87
CA THR A 606 -8.57 15.57 24.41
C THR A 606 -9.98 15.49 23.82
N ASP A 607 -10.23 16.05 22.64
CA ASP A 607 -11.57 16.01 22.02
C ASP A 607 -12.10 14.58 21.84
N ARG A 608 -11.21 13.62 21.57
CA ARG A 608 -11.57 12.21 21.48
C ARG A 608 -11.84 11.59 22.85
N ALA A 609 -11.09 11.95 23.88
CA ALA A 609 -11.38 11.53 25.26
C ALA A 609 -12.71 12.11 25.77
N LYS A 610 -12.98 13.39 25.51
CA LYS A 610 -14.22 14.09 25.86
C LYS A 610 -15.44 13.41 25.26
N ARG A 611 -15.40 13.08 23.96
CA ARG A 611 -16.50 12.36 23.28
C ARG A 611 -16.77 10.98 23.92
N LYS A 612 -15.72 10.21 24.17
CA LYS A 612 -15.83 8.87 24.79
C LYS A 612 -16.37 8.93 26.22
N ALA A 613 -15.87 9.86 27.03
CA ALA A 613 -16.34 10.06 28.40
C ALA A 613 -17.79 10.55 28.46
N THR A 614 -18.17 11.47 27.55
CA THR A 614 -19.56 11.94 27.44
C THR A 614 -20.50 10.78 27.12
N SER A 615 -20.14 9.93 26.15
CA SER A 615 -20.93 8.74 25.81
C SER A 615 -21.07 7.76 26.98
N LEU A 616 -19.99 7.49 27.72
CA LEU A 616 -20.06 6.65 28.93
C LEU A 616 -20.98 7.24 30.01
N LEU A 617 -20.91 8.55 30.25
CA LEU A 617 -21.79 9.24 31.22
C LEU A 617 -23.26 9.22 30.76
N GLU A 618 -23.53 9.36 29.47
CA GLU A 618 -24.89 9.24 28.93
C GLU A 618 -25.45 7.83 29.12
N HIS A 619 -24.64 6.80 28.86
CA HIS A 619 -25.03 5.42 29.13
C HIS A 619 -25.34 5.22 30.63
N LEU A 620 -24.48 5.70 31.52
CA LEU A 620 -24.70 5.63 32.97
C LEU A 620 -25.97 6.35 33.42
N LYS A 621 -26.27 7.52 32.84
CA LYS A 621 -27.51 8.26 33.14
C LYS A 621 -28.77 7.50 32.72
N ARG A 622 -28.72 6.77 31.61
CA ARG A 622 -29.86 5.95 31.14
C ARG A 622 -30.11 4.78 32.08
N LEU A 623 -29.06 4.15 32.61
CA LEU A 623 -29.18 3.05 33.56
C LEU A 623 -29.87 3.46 34.87
N HIS A 624 -29.63 4.68 35.38
CA HIS A 624 -30.27 5.17 36.60
C HIS A 624 -31.71 5.71 36.39
N LYS A 625 -32.19 5.78 35.15
CA LYS A 625 -33.56 6.21 34.81
C LYS A 625 -34.52 5.04 34.57
N VAL A 626 -34.00 3.81 34.54
CA VAL A 626 -34.73 2.54 34.56
C VAL A 626 -34.71 2.02 35.98
#